data_AF-A0A9P9S4A9-F1
#
_entry.id   AF-A0A9P9S4A9-F1
#
_cell.length_a   1.000
_cell.length_b   1.000
_cell.length_c   1.000
_cell.angle_alpha   90.00
_cell.angle_beta   90.00
_cell.angle_gamma   90.00
#
_symmetry.space_group_name_H-M   'P 1'
#
loop_
_entity.id
_entity.type
_entity.pdbx_description
1 polymer ?
#
loop_
_entity_poly.entity_id
_entity_poly.type
_entity_poly.pdbx_seq_one_letter_code
_entity_poly.pdbx_strand_id
1 'polypeptide(L)'
;MANVNAILEKLSSAKKYAYQPALIPLLMTDMALTSLKDFSSKTYQDFLPVRESMGCNLYFNPVSKYTAPDLSEMPRRLTALANAGASNSASLLATSVVINCLDRQLAEQQHERNDALVVKMRDHLALMQQVVDGTRRRNDYLKESVQAQVQMVYALIAQQDNALNHRYGADMRIIAAVTLLFLPGTFVATLFSASFWDFGPGNQGPKVSQYIWVYWVITIVLTLAVLCIWKGLPRINRLVPWPGTETGVKEKKSV
;
A
#
# COMPACT_ATOMS: atom_id res chain seq x y z
N MET A 1 -33.35 16.97 12.83
CA MET A 1 -34.29 17.16 13.97
C MET A 1 -33.69 16.79 15.32
N ALA A 2 -32.92 15.69 15.45
CA ALA A 2 -32.31 15.28 16.73
C ALA A 2 -31.44 16.35 17.42
N ASN A 3 -30.60 17.06 16.67
CA ASN A 3 -29.73 18.09 17.24
C ASN A 3 -30.49 19.31 17.77
N VAL A 4 -31.62 19.69 17.16
CA VAL A 4 -32.39 20.86 17.60
C VAL A 4 -33.08 20.56 18.94
N ASN A 5 -33.63 19.35 19.10
CA ASN A 5 -34.25 18.94 20.35
C ASN A 5 -33.23 18.86 21.50
N ALA A 6 -32.02 18.35 21.24
CA ALA A 6 -30.94 18.33 22.24
C ALA A 6 -30.49 19.73 22.67
N ILE A 7 -30.43 20.70 21.75
CA ILE A 7 -30.16 22.12 22.07
C ILE A 7 -31.27 22.66 22.96
N LEU A 8 -32.53 22.44 22.58
CA LEU A 8 -33.69 22.93 23.34
C LEU A 8 -33.76 22.31 24.74
N GLU A 9 -33.39 21.04 24.88
CA GLU A 9 -33.32 20.35 26.17
C GLU A 9 -32.22 20.96 27.06
N LYS A 10 -30.99 21.11 26.52
CA LYS A 10 -29.88 21.77 27.25
C LYS A 10 -30.23 23.22 27.61
N LEU A 11 -30.85 23.98 26.71
CA LEU A 11 -31.32 25.35 26.97
C LEU A 11 -32.41 25.41 28.04
N SER A 12 -33.35 24.45 28.06
CA SER A 12 -34.39 24.40 29.08
C SER A 12 -33.81 24.13 30.47
N SER A 13 -32.78 23.27 30.57
CA SER A 13 -32.03 23.03 31.81
C SER A 13 -31.21 24.25 32.27
N ALA A 14 -30.69 25.04 31.33
CA ALA A 14 -29.86 26.21 31.58
C ALA A 14 -30.65 27.53 31.61
N LYS A 15 -31.99 27.49 31.66
CA LYS A 15 -32.87 28.66 31.58
C LYS A 15 -32.51 29.78 32.57
N LYS A 16 -31.98 29.43 33.74
CA LYS A 16 -31.52 30.37 34.78
C LYS A 16 -30.36 31.27 34.34
N TYR A 17 -29.62 30.87 33.30
CA TYR A 17 -28.43 31.56 32.80
C TYR A 17 -28.62 32.15 31.40
N ALA A 18 -29.87 32.20 30.91
CA ALA A 18 -30.20 32.70 29.57
C ALA A 18 -29.81 34.17 29.32
N TYR A 19 -29.49 34.93 30.36
CA TYR A 19 -28.98 36.30 30.27
C TYR A 19 -27.54 36.39 29.78
N GLN A 20 -26.76 35.30 29.84
CA GLN A 20 -25.34 35.29 29.50
C GLN A 20 -25.15 35.12 27.99
N PRO A 21 -24.55 36.09 27.27
CA PRO A 21 -24.44 36.06 25.81
C PRO A 21 -23.56 34.91 25.30
N ALA A 22 -22.58 34.48 26.10
CA ALA A 22 -21.68 33.36 25.75
C ALA A 22 -22.32 31.97 25.90
N LEU A 23 -23.52 31.85 26.50
CA LEU A 23 -24.14 30.55 26.76
C LEU A 23 -24.50 29.80 25.48
N ILE A 24 -25.08 30.48 24.50
CA ILE A 24 -25.48 29.87 23.21
C ILE A 24 -24.26 29.41 22.42
N PRO A 25 -23.22 30.25 22.19
CA PRO A 25 -21.99 29.80 21.53
C PRO A 25 -21.31 28.63 22.25
N LEU A 26 -21.29 28.63 23.59
CA LEU A 26 -20.72 27.54 24.38
C LEU A 26 -21.45 26.21 24.14
N LEU A 27 -22.80 26.23 24.20
CA LEU A 27 -23.62 25.04 23.95
C LEU A 27 -23.50 24.54 22.50
N MET A 28 -23.46 25.45 21.53
CA MET A 28 -23.24 25.10 20.12
C MET A 28 -21.88 24.42 19.91
N THR A 29 -20.86 24.95 20.57
CA THR A 29 -19.49 24.42 20.50
C THR A 29 -19.39 23.05 21.16
N ASP A 30 -20.01 22.85 22.33
CA ASP A 30 -20.10 21.55 23.02
C ASP A 30 -20.73 20.47 22.13
N MET A 31 -21.82 20.83 21.45
CA MET A 31 -22.53 19.91 20.56
C MET A 31 -21.76 19.59 19.29
N ALA A 32 -21.11 20.59 18.69
CA ALA A 32 -20.21 20.37 17.57
C ALA A 32 -19.04 19.46 17.98
N LEU A 33 -18.47 19.66 19.16
CA LEU A 33 -17.39 18.83 19.66
C LEU A 33 -17.84 17.38 19.91
N THR A 34 -19.05 17.20 20.45
CA THR A 34 -19.65 15.88 20.66
C THR A 34 -19.83 15.13 19.34
N SER A 35 -20.35 15.80 18.29
CA SER A 35 -20.53 15.16 16.98
C SER A 35 -19.19 14.79 16.32
N LEU A 36 -18.15 15.63 16.47
CA LEU A 36 -16.81 15.33 15.98
C LEU A 36 -16.15 14.16 16.72
N LYS A 37 -16.39 14.03 18.03
CA LYS A 37 -15.94 12.89 18.82
C LYS A 37 -16.62 11.60 18.38
N ASP A 38 -17.94 11.64 18.16
CA ASP A 38 -18.69 10.47 17.68
C ASP A 38 -18.26 10.07 16.27
N PHE A 39 -18.03 11.04 15.39
CA PHE A 39 -17.45 10.81 14.07
C PHE A 39 -16.06 10.17 14.15
N SER A 40 -15.18 10.66 15.03
CA SER A 40 -13.86 10.06 15.27
C SER A 40 -13.98 8.60 15.74
N SER A 41 -14.87 8.35 16.69
CA SER A 41 -15.09 7.01 17.24
C SER A 41 -15.61 6.04 16.17
N LYS A 42 -16.57 6.48 15.35
CA LYS A 42 -17.11 5.67 14.25
C LYS A 42 -16.04 5.41 13.18
N THR A 43 -15.27 6.42 12.81
CA THR A 43 -14.15 6.27 11.86
C THR A 43 -13.13 5.25 12.37
N TYR A 44 -12.83 5.26 13.67
CA TYR A 44 -11.94 4.27 14.28
C TYR A 44 -12.53 2.87 14.26
N GLN A 45 -13.84 2.71 14.48
CA GLN A 45 -14.51 1.42 14.38
C GLN A 45 -14.48 0.88 12.94
N ASP A 46 -14.75 1.72 11.95
CA ASP A 46 -14.68 1.36 10.52
C ASP A 46 -13.24 0.98 10.09
N PHE A 47 -12.23 1.46 10.82
CA PHE A 47 -10.83 1.10 10.61
C PHE A 47 -10.46 -0.29 11.16
N LEU A 48 -11.16 -0.80 12.17
CA LEU A 48 -10.80 -2.07 12.82
C LEU A 48 -10.73 -3.26 11.83
N PRO A 49 -11.74 -3.49 10.97
CA PRO A 49 -11.69 -4.61 10.02
C PRO A 49 -10.54 -4.49 9.00
N VAL A 50 -10.18 -3.25 8.62
CA VAL A 50 -9.04 -3.00 7.72
C VAL A 50 -7.73 -3.38 8.42
N ARG A 51 -7.57 -3.00 9.70
CA ARG A 51 -6.42 -3.41 10.51
C ARG A 51 -6.34 -4.92 10.69
N GLU A 52 -7.47 -5.58 10.92
CA GLU A 52 -7.54 -7.02 11.15
C GLU A 52 -7.19 -7.82 9.88
N SER A 53 -7.69 -7.40 8.72
CA SER A 53 -7.33 -8.02 7.43
C SER A 53 -5.85 -7.81 7.08
N MET A 54 -5.24 -6.71 7.52
CA MET A 54 -3.80 -6.49 7.42
C MET A 54 -2.97 -7.26 8.47
N GLY A 55 -3.62 -8.01 9.37
CA GLY A 55 -2.95 -8.76 10.45
C GLY A 55 -2.39 -7.89 11.58
N CYS A 56 -2.74 -6.60 11.64
CA CYS A 56 -2.22 -5.69 12.66
C CYS A 56 -2.75 -5.98 14.08
N ASN A 57 -3.77 -6.84 14.22
CA ASN A 57 -4.31 -7.30 15.49
C ASN A 57 -3.52 -8.50 16.08
N LEU A 58 -2.62 -9.14 15.30
CA LEU A 58 -1.88 -10.34 15.71
C LEU A 58 -1.04 -10.16 16.98
N TYR A 59 -0.59 -8.94 17.28
CA TYR A 59 0.12 -8.65 18.53
C TYR A 59 -0.76 -8.87 19.76
N PHE A 60 -2.02 -8.45 19.70
CA PHE A 60 -2.97 -8.55 20.82
C PHE A 60 -3.78 -9.85 20.78
N ASN A 61 -4.00 -10.41 19.59
CA ASN A 61 -4.76 -11.64 19.39
C ASN A 61 -4.03 -12.55 18.37
N PRO A 62 -3.02 -13.31 18.83
CA PRO A 62 -2.23 -14.17 17.96
C PRO A 62 -3.00 -15.38 17.42
N VAL A 63 -4.15 -15.71 18.02
CA VAL A 63 -5.00 -16.87 17.64
C VAL A 63 -6.04 -16.48 16.59
N SER A 64 -6.13 -15.19 16.22
CA SER A 64 -7.11 -14.76 15.22
C SER A 64 -6.85 -15.44 13.87
N LYS A 65 -7.92 -15.93 13.22
CA LYS A 65 -7.83 -16.48 11.86
C LYS A 65 -7.46 -15.36 10.90
N TYR A 66 -6.19 -15.30 10.52
CA TYR A 66 -5.72 -14.39 9.49
C TYR A 66 -6.37 -14.75 8.15
N THR A 67 -7.08 -13.78 7.57
CA THR A 67 -7.60 -13.87 6.20
C THR A 67 -6.79 -12.90 5.36
N ALA A 68 -6.19 -13.39 4.28
CA ALA A 68 -5.34 -12.56 3.43
C ALA A 68 -6.13 -11.33 2.91
N PRO A 69 -5.57 -10.13 3.00
CA PRO A 69 -6.26 -8.91 2.57
C PRO A 69 -6.40 -8.88 1.05
N ASP A 70 -7.52 -8.32 0.57
CA ASP A 70 -7.68 -7.99 -0.84
C ASP A 70 -6.83 -6.74 -1.17
N LEU A 71 -5.62 -6.98 -1.67
CA LEU A 71 -4.64 -5.94 -1.99
C LEU A 71 -5.14 -4.94 -3.05
N SER A 72 -6.15 -5.29 -3.84
CA SER A 72 -6.68 -4.41 -4.88
C SER A 72 -7.56 -3.27 -4.32
N GLU A 73 -8.35 -3.55 -3.28
CA GLU A 73 -9.26 -2.58 -2.66
C GLU A 73 -8.64 -1.86 -1.44
N MET A 74 -7.58 -2.42 -0.85
CA MET A 74 -6.92 -1.84 0.33
C MET A 74 -6.47 -0.38 0.13
N PRO A 75 -5.80 0.00 -0.97
CA PRO A 75 -5.36 1.38 -1.18
C PRO A 75 -6.54 2.37 -1.15
N ARG A 76 -7.68 2.00 -1.75
CA ARG A 76 -8.88 2.83 -1.77
C ARG A 76 -9.48 2.99 -0.37
N ARG A 77 -9.62 1.88 0.36
CA ARG A 77 -10.15 1.88 1.75
C ARG A 77 -9.27 2.69 2.70
N LEU A 78 -7.95 2.48 2.66
CA LEU A 78 -6.98 3.23 3.47
C LEU A 78 -7.00 4.73 3.12
N THR A 79 -7.11 5.08 1.84
CA THR A 79 -7.22 6.48 1.40
C THR A 79 -8.51 7.13 1.91
N ALA A 80 -9.64 6.42 1.83
CA ALA A 80 -10.92 6.93 2.35
C ALA A 80 -10.86 7.19 3.87
N LEU A 81 -10.23 6.30 4.63
CA LEU A 81 -10.00 6.47 6.08
C LEU A 81 -9.08 7.66 6.39
N ALA A 82 -7.96 7.80 5.66
CA ALA A 82 -7.07 8.95 5.80
C ALA A 82 -7.82 10.27 5.54
N ASN A 83 -8.67 10.30 4.51
CA ASN A 83 -9.48 11.47 4.18
C ASN A 83 -10.52 11.78 5.26
N ALA A 84 -11.20 10.76 5.80
CA ALA A 84 -12.15 10.93 6.91
C ALA A 84 -11.47 11.48 8.17
N GLY A 85 -10.31 10.93 8.54
CA GLY A 85 -9.51 11.42 9.67
C GLY A 85 -9.02 12.86 9.47
N ALA A 86 -8.55 13.19 8.26
CA ALA A 86 -8.12 14.55 7.90
C ALA A 86 -9.27 15.56 7.96
N SER A 87 -10.44 15.20 7.44
CA SER A 87 -11.65 16.02 7.52
C SER A 87 -12.04 16.32 8.97
N ASN A 88 -12.05 15.30 9.83
CA ASN A 88 -12.35 15.48 11.24
C ASN A 88 -11.32 16.36 11.96
N SER A 89 -10.03 16.18 11.66
CA SER A 89 -8.96 17.04 12.21
C SER A 89 -9.08 18.50 11.78
N ALA A 90 -9.51 18.76 10.53
CA ALA A 90 -9.78 20.12 10.06
C ALA A 90 -10.98 20.75 10.78
N SER A 91 -12.06 19.99 11.01
CA SER A 91 -13.21 20.47 11.79
C SER A 91 -12.85 20.73 13.27
N LEU A 92 -12.04 19.87 13.89
CA LEU A 92 -11.54 20.07 15.26
C LEU A 92 -10.68 21.34 15.38
N LEU A 93 -9.87 21.65 14.36
CA LEU A 93 -9.13 22.90 14.29
C LEU A 93 -10.07 24.11 14.30
N ALA A 94 -11.11 24.08 13.47
CA ALA A 94 -12.11 25.15 13.43
C ALA A 94 -12.82 25.30 14.79
N THR A 95 -13.20 24.20 15.44
CA THR A 95 -13.78 24.21 16.79
C THR A 95 -12.83 24.79 17.83
N SER A 96 -11.52 24.46 17.77
CA SER A 96 -10.52 25.06 18.68
C SER A 96 -10.41 26.57 18.53
N VAL A 97 -10.48 27.09 17.30
CA VAL A 97 -10.48 28.54 17.06
C VAL A 97 -11.70 29.21 17.72
N VAL A 98 -12.88 28.57 17.63
CA VAL A 98 -14.10 29.07 18.31
C VAL A 98 -13.93 29.03 19.83
N ILE A 99 -13.41 27.93 20.39
CA ILE A 99 -13.14 27.80 21.84
C ILE A 99 -12.20 28.92 22.32
N ASN A 100 -11.11 29.17 21.61
CA ASN A 100 -10.15 30.22 21.94
C ASN A 100 -10.76 31.63 21.86
N CYS A 101 -11.64 31.86 20.88
CA CYS A 101 -12.39 33.11 20.77
C CYS A 101 -13.32 33.31 21.98
N LEU A 102 -14.05 32.26 22.38
CA LEU A 102 -14.94 32.30 23.54
C LEU A 102 -14.17 32.49 24.85
N ASP A 103 -13.01 31.86 25.02
CA ASP A 103 -12.19 32.03 26.22
C ASP A 103 -11.68 33.47 26.33
N ARG A 104 -11.27 34.08 25.20
CA ARG A 104 -10.86 35.49 25.18
C ARG A 104 -12.00 36.43 25.55
N GLN A 105 -13.20 36.23 24.99
CA GLN A 105 -14.38 37.04 25.33
C GLN A 105 -14.76 36.91 26.81
N LEU A 106 -14.73 35.70 27.35
CA LEU A 106 -15.01 35.47 28.77
C LEU A 106 -13.92 36.04 29.69
N ALA A 107 -12.67 36.07 29.25
CA ALA A 107 -11.58 36.71 29.99
C ALA A 107 -11.81 38.22 30.14
N GLU A 108 -12.19 38.89 29.05
CA GLU A 108 -12.54 40.32 29.05
C GLU A 108 -13.72 40.60 29.98
N GLN A 109 -14.77 39.77 29.94
CA GLN A 109 -15.91 39.90 30.86
C GLN A 109 -15.56 39.66 32.33
N GLN A 110 -14.67 38.71 32.62
CA GLN A 110 -14.23 38.41 33.98
C GLN A 110 -13.46 39.58 34.61
N HIS A 111 -12.67 40.30 33.81
CA HIS A 111 -11.95 41.48 34.27
C HIS A 111 -12.90 42.63 34.65
N GLU A 112 -13.99 42.81 33.91
CA GLU A 112 -14.99 43.83 34.21
C GLU A 112 -15.93 43.42 35.35
N ARG A 113 -16.19 42.12 35.52
CA ARG A 113 -17.17 41.60 36.45
C ARG A 113 -16.71 40.27 37.06
N ASN A 114 -16.45 40.27 38.37
CA ASN A 114 -16.00 39.08 39.11
C ASN A 114 -17.15 38.09 39.35
N ASP A 115 -17.66 37.48 38.27
CA ASP A 115 -18.81 36.58 38.26
C ASP A 115 -18.36 35.12 38.33
N ALA A 116 -18.81 34.38 39.36
CA ALA A 116 -18.49 32.97 39.55
C ALA A 116 -18.98 32.09 38.39
N LEU A 117 -20.00 32.54 37.63
CA LEU A 117 -20.47 31.83 36.43
C LEU A 117 -19.41 31.85 35.32
N VAL A 118 -18.75 32.99 35.11
CA VAL A 118 -17.74 33.15 34.06
C VAL A 118 -16.55 32.22 34.31
N VAL A 119 -16.11 32.09 35.57
CA VAL A 119 -15.07 31.13 35.96
C VAL A 119 -15.44 29.70 35.57
N LYS A 120 -16.66 29.25 35.89
CA LYS A 120 -17.13 27.91 35.51
C LYS A 120 -17.21 27.71 33.99
N MET A 121 -17.61 28.74 33.24
CA MET A 121 -17.66 28.67 31.77
C MET A 121 -16.26 28.54 31.18
N ARG A 122 -15.26 29.23 31.74
CA ARG A 122 -13.86 29.09 31.32
C ARG A 122 -13.27 27.73 31.66
N ASP A 123 -13.57 27.18 32.83
CA ASP A 123 -13.20 25.81 33.18
C ASP A 123 -13.79 24.80 32.18
N HIS A 124 -15.03 25.03 31.74
CA HIS A 124 -15.67 24.19 30.72
C HIS A 124 -15.01 24.33 29.35
N LEU A 125 -14.63 25.53 28.92
CA LEU A 125 -13.86 25.75 27.69
C LEU A 125 -12.49 25.07 27.75
N ALA A 126 -11.79 25.12 28.89
CA ALA A 126 -10.53 24.43 29.08
C ALA A 126 -10.69 22.91 28.92
N LEU A 127 -11.77 22.34 29.46
CA LEU A 127 -12.12 20.93 29.25
C LEU A 127 -12.40 20.62 27.77
N MET A 128 -13.18 21.47 27.08
CA MET A 128 -13.44 21.29 25.64
C MET A 128 -12.15 21.30 24.82
N GLN A 129 -11.22 22.21 25.14
CA GLN A 129 -9.93 22.30 24.47
C GLN A 129 -9.12 21.01 24.67
N GLN A 130 -9.10 20.46 25.90
CA GLN A 130 -8.47 19.16 26.16
C GLN A 130 -9.10 18.01 25.36
N VAL A 131 -10.43 18.03 25.18
CA VAL A 131 -11.14 17.03 24.37
C VAL A 131 -10.81 17.18 22.88
N VAL A 132 -10.69 18.41 22.38
CA VAL A 132 -10.22 18.68 21.01
C VAL A 132 -8.82 18.10 20.82
N ASP A 133 -7.89 18.39 21.72
CA ASP A 133 -6.50 17.91 21.63
C ASP A 133 -6.40 16.39 21.77
N GLY A 134 -7.21 15.78 22.64
CA GLY A 134 -7.32 14.33 22.76
C GLY A 134 -7.85 13.66 21.48
N THR A 135 -8.88 14.25 20.86
CA THR A 135 -9.47 13.72 19.63
C THR A 135 -8.53 13.91 18.44
N ARG A 136 -7.81 15.03 18.38
CA ARG A 136 -6.79 15.28 17.36
C ARG A 136 -5.67 14.25 17.41
N ARG A 137 -5.12 13.98 18.61
CA ARG A 137 -4.09 12.95 18.80
C ARG A 137 -4.53 11.57 18.33
N ARG A 138 -5.81 11.22 18.51
CA ARG A 138 -6.38 9.97 17.97
C ARG A 138 -6.42 9.95 16.45
N ASN A 139 -6.79 11.06 15.81
CA ASN A 139 -6.76 11.16 14.35
C ASN A 139 -5.32 11.12 13.82
N ASP A 140 -4.35 11.70 14.52
CA ASP A 140 -2.93 11.65 14.15
C ASP A 140 -2.40 10.20 14.23
N TYR A 141 -2.72 9.48 15.30
CA TYR A 141 -2.45 8.04 15.40
C TYR A 141 -3.08 7.25 14.24
N LEU A 142 -4.35 7.52 13.91
CA LEU A 142 -5.03 6.88 12.78
C LEU A 142 -4.27 7.14 11.48
N LYS A 143 -3.86 8.39 11.24
CA LYS A 143 -3.09 8.79 10.05
C LYS A 143 -1.77 8.02 9.96
N GLU A 144 -0.99 7.97 11.03
CA GLU A 144 0.28 7.23 11.06
C GLU A 144 0.06 5.73 10.82
N SER A 145 -0.95 5.15 11.46
CA SER A 145 -1.28 3.73 11.29
C SER A 145 -1.74 3.39 9.86
N VAL A 146 -2.53 4.28 9.24
CA VAL A 146 -2.94 4.14 7.83
C VAL A 146 -1.74 4.26 6.91
N GLN A 147 -0.82 5.22 7.15
CA GLN A 147 0.39 5.37 6.33
C GLN A 147 1.29 4.12 6.38
N ALA A 148 1.48 3.54 7.57
CA ALA A 148 2.24 2.29 7.72
C ALA A 148 1.58 1.13 6.96
N GLN A 149 0.25 1.02 7.01
CA GLN A 149 -0.49 -0.01 6.27
C GLN A 149 -0.41 0.19 4.75
N VAL A 150 -0.46 1.43 4.26
CA VAL A 150 -0.29 1.72 2.82
C VAL A 150 1.09 1.23 2.35
N GLN A 151 2.15 1.49 3.12
CA GLN A 151 3.50 1.01 2.79
C GLN A 151 3.56 -0.53 2.77
N MET A 152 2.91 -1.18 3.73
CA MET A 152 2.81 -2.65 3.76
C MET A 152 2.07 -3.20 2.53
N VAL A 153 0.95 -2.59 2.12
CA VAL A 153 0.21 -3.00 0.91
C VAL A 153 1.12 -2.93 -0.32
N TYR A 154 1.86 -1.83 -0.51
CA TYR A 154 2.79 -1.71 -1.63
C TYR A 154 3.91 -2.74 -1.57
N ALA A 155 4.46 -3.04 -0.39
CA ALA A 155 5.47 -4.08 -0.22
C ALA A 155 4.93 -5.47 -0.60
N LEU A 156 3.68 -5.79 -0.22
CA LEU A 156 3.03 -7.06 -0.56
C LEU A 156 2.75 -7.18 -2.07
N ILE A 157 2.27 -6.11 -2.72
CA ILE A 157 2.08 -6.07 -4.17
C ILE A 157 3.41 -6.30 -4.89
N ALA A 158 4.47 -5.58 -4.48
CA ALA A 158 5.81 -5.78 -5.06
C ALA A 158 6.33 -7.20 -4.85
N GLN A 159 6.09 -7.81 -3.69
CA GLN A 159 6.45 -9.20 -3.42
C GLN A 159 5.70 -10.18 -4.33
N GLN A 160 4.40 -9.94 -4.55
CA GLN A 160 3.58 -10.74 -5.46
C GLN A 160 4.07 -10.62 -6.91
N ASP A 161 4.37 -9.41 -7.38
CA ASP A 161 4.90 -9.16 -8.72
C ASP A 161 6.28 -9.81 -8.91
N ASN A 162 7.15 -9.73 -7.90
CA ASN A 162 8.45 -10.41 -7.92
C ASN A 162 8.30 -11.93 -8.03
N ALA A 163 7.35 -12.53 -7.30
CA ALA A 163 7.07 -13.96 -7.40
C ALA A 163 6.55 -14.34 -8.79
N LEU A 164 5.66 -13.54 -9.40
CA LEU A 164 5.20 -13.73 -10.76
C LEU A 164 6.34 -13.61 -11.77
N ASN A 165 7.18 -12.58 -11.65
CA ASN A 165 8.35 -12.37 -12.50
C ASN A 165 9.36 -13.52 -12.41
N HIS A 166 9.57 -14.08 -11.21
CA HIS A 166 10.42 -15.26 -11.05
C HIS A 166 9.87 -16.48 -11.81
N ARG A 167 8.54 -16.67 -11.82
CA ARG A 167 7.90 -17.75 -12.59
C ARG A 167 8.02 -17.50 -14.09
N TYR A 168 7.71 -16.30 -14.56
CA TYR A 168 7.91 -15.92 -15.97
C TYR A 168 9.36 -16.08 -16.42
N GLY A 169 10.34 -15.76 -15.56
CA GLY A 169 11.75 -15.98 -15.84
C GLY A 169 12.12 -17.46 -15.97
N ALA A 170 11.48 -18.35 -15.20
CA ALA A 170 11.64 -19.79 -15.36
C ALA A 170 11.07 -20.28 -16.70
N ASP A 171 9.86 -19.82 -17.07
CA ASP A 171 9.22 -20.15 -18.35
C ASP A 171 10.03 -19.63 -19.54
N MET A 172 10.57 -18.41 -19.44
CA MET A 172 11.42 -17.81 -20.46
C MET A 172 12.71 -18.62 -20.67
N ARG A 173 13.30 -19.17 -19.61
CA ARG A 173 14.45 -20.07 -19.70
C ARG A 173 14.11 -21.38 -20.42
N ILE A 174 12.89 -21.89 -20.25
CA ILE A 174 12.42 -23.09 -20.95
C ILE A 174 12.28 -22.80 -22.44
N ILE A 175 11.61 -21.70 -22.81
CA ILE A 175 11.46 -21.32 -24.23
C ILE A 175 12.84 -21.13 -24.88
N ALA A 176 13.76 -20.43 -24.22
CA ALA A 176 15.13 -20.26 -24.71
C ALA A 176 15.87 -21.61 -24.84
N ALA A 177 15.70 -22.53 -23.91
CA ALA A 177 16.30 -23.86 -24.01
C ALA A 177 15.75 -24.64 -25.21
N VAL A 178 14.44 -24.54 -25.47
CA VAL A 178 13.79 -25.18 -26.62
C VAL A 178 14.33 -24.58 -27.93
N THR A 179 14.42 -23.26 -28.06
CA THR A 179 14.96 -22.63 -29.28
C THR A 179 16.42 -22.99 -29.52
N LEU A 180 17.25 -23.03 -28.47
CA LEU A 180 18.65 -23.45 -28.55
C LEU A 180 18.80 -24.94 -28.94
N LEU A 181 17.82 -25.79 -28.62
CA LEU A 181 17.80 -27.18 -29.06
C LEU A 181 17.45 -27.31 -30.55
N PHE A 182 16.46 -26.54 -31.03
CA PHE A 182 15.98 -26.63 -32.40
C PHE A 182 16.87 -25.91 -33.42
N LEU A 183 17.50 -24.80 -33.05
CA LEU A 183 18.27 -23.95 -33.96
C LEU A 183 19.47 -24.66 -34.64
N PRO A 184 20.27 -25.49 -33.93
CA PRO A 184 21.31 -26.32 -34.56
C PRO A 184 20.72 -27.34 -35.55
N GLY A 185 19.62 -28.00 -35.17
CA GLY A 185 18.97 -29.01 -35.99
C GLY A 185 18.36 -28.44 -37.26
N THR A 186 17.69 -27.28 -37.17
CA THR A 186 17.13 -26.61 -38.35
C THR A 186 18.23 -26.09 -39.27
N PHE A 187 19.31 -25.51 -38.75
CA PHE A 187 20.45 -25.04 -39.55
C PHE A 187 21.09 -26.18 -40.36
N VAL A 188 21.37 -27.30 -39.69
CA VAL A 188 21.94 -28.49 -40.35
C VAL A 188 20.93 -29.07 -41.35
N ALA A 189 19.65 -29.18 -41.00
CA ALA A 189 18.62 -29.64 -41.93
C ALA A 189 18.51 -28.75 -43.18
N THR A 190 18.59 -27.42 -43.07
CA THR A 190 18.58 -26.51 -44.22
C THR A 190 19.82 -26.68 -45.09
N LEU A 191 21.02 -26.72 -44.50
CA LEU A 191 22.28 -26.92 -45.25
C LEU A 191 22.26 -28.22 -46.05
N PHE A 192 21.83 -29.30 -45.41
CA PHE A 192 21.85 -30.63 -46.01
C PHE A 192 20.66 -30.90 -46.95
N SER A 193 19.50 -30.26 -46.73
CA SER A 193 18.35 -30.32 -47.65
C SER A 193 18.71 -29.82 -49.05
N ALA A 194 19.59 -28.81 -49.15
CA ALA A 194 20.09 -28.32 -50.45
C ALA A 194 21.10 -29.25 -51.12
N SER A 195 21.80 -30.12 -50.36
CA SER A 195 22.93 -30.93 -50.87
C SER A 195 22.62 -32.41 -51.07
N PHE A 196 21.52 -32.94 -50.52
CA PHE A 196 21.21 -34.37 -50.57
C PHE A 196 20.47 -34.85 -51.83
N TRP A 197 20.00 -33.95 -52.68
CA TRP A 197 19.28 -34.31 -53.91
C TRP A 197 20.22 -34.33 -55.12
N ASP A 198 20.49 -35.53 -55.66
CA ASP A 198 21.29 -35.72 -56.87
C ASP A 198 20.40 -35.82 -58.12
N PHE A 199 20.24 -34.68 -58.81
CA PHE A 199 19.44 -34.54 -60.04
C PHE A 199 20.26 -34.72 -61.33
N GLY A 200 21.36 -35.47 -61.30
CA GLY A 200 22.19 -35.72 -62.48
C GLY A 200 21.44 -36.44 -63.63
N PRO A 201 21.69 -36.09 -64.91
CA PRO A 201 21.03 -36.69 -66.07
C PRO A 201 21.50 -38.14 -66.26
N GLY A 202 20.72 -39.10 -65.77
CA GLY A 202 21.01 -40.54 -65.81
C GLY A 202 20.53 -41.35 -64.59
N ASN A 203 19.97 -40.70 -63.56
CA ASN A 203 19.59 -41.37 -62.31
C ASN A 203 18.15 -41.93 -62.36
N GLN A 204 17.98 -43.24 -62.15
CA GLN A 204 16.68 -43.95 -62.19
C GLN A 204 15.91 -43.91 -60.84
N GLY A 205 15.79 -42.74 -60.21
CA GLY A 205 15.00 -42.53 -59.00
C GLY A 205 15.77 -41.85 -57.86
N PRO A 206 15.06 -41.35 -56.82
CA PRO A 206 15.68 -40.61 -55.72
C PRO A 206 16.60 -41.52 -54.89
N LYS A 207 17.92 -41.39 -55.09
CA LYS A 207 18.93 -42.08 -54.28
C LYS A 207 19.29 -41.21 -53.08
N VAL A 208 18.91 -41.65 -51.89
CA VAL A 208 19.35 -41.04 -50.63
C VAL A 208 20.86 -41.29 -50.46
N SER A 209 21.64 -40.24 -50.24
CA SER A 209 23.09 -40.33 -50.05
C SER A 209 23.48 -41.12 -48.80
N GLN A 210 24.53 -41.96 -48.89
CA GLN A 210 25.05 -42.80 -47.80
C GLN A 210 25.56 -42.00 -46.58
N TYR A 211 25.77 -40.69 -46.73
CA TYR A 211 26.30 -39.81 -45.67
C TYR A 211 25.26 -39.30 -44.67
N ILE A 212 24.04 -39.84 -44.66
CA ILE A 212 22.97 -39.42 -43.74
C ILE A 212 23.33 -39.60 -42.25
N TRP A 213 24.28 -40.47 -41.91
CA TRP A 213 24.78 -40.61 -40.54
C TRP A 213 25.57 -39.37 -40.07
N VAL A 214 26.25 -38.66 -40.99
CA VAL A 214 27.02 -37.44 -40.68
C VAL A 214 26.10 -36.31 -40.22
N TYR A 215 24.88 -36.24 -40.74
CA TYR A 215 23.84 -35.30 -40.30
C TYR A 215 23.56 -35.43 -38.79
N TRP A 216 23.38 -36.66 -38.29
CA TRP A 216 23.10 -36.92 -36.89
C TRP A 216 24.28 -36.56 -35.99
N VAL A 217 25.51 -36.87 -36.42
CA VAL A 217 26.73 -36.56 -35.66
C VAL A 217 26.92 -35.05 -35.52
N ILE A 218 26.85 -34.29 -36.62
CA ILE A 218 27.04 -32.83 -36.60
C ILE A 218 25.95 -32.15 -35.76
N THR A 219 24.71 -32.59 -35.90
CA THR A 219 23.58 -32.04 -35.13
C THR A 219 23.79 -32.21 -33.63
N ILE A 220 24.13 -33.41 -33.17
CA ILE A 220 24.34 -33.70 -31.74
C ILE A 220 25.52 -32.88 -31.17
N VAL A 221 26.64 -32.81 -31.89
CA VAL A 221 27.82 -32.05 -31.44
C VAL A 221 27.50 -30.56 -31.32
N LEU A 222 26.81 -30.00 -32.32
CA LEU A 222 26.44 -28.58 -32.33
C LEU A 222 25.45 -28.24 -31.21
N THR A 223 24.45 -29.11 -30.97
CA THR A 223 23.51 -28.97 -29.85
C THR A 223 24.23 -29.02 -28.49
N LEU A 224 25.16 -29.97 -28.29
CA LEU A 224 25.94 -30.05 -27.06
C LEU A 224 26.82 -28.81 -26.85
N ALA A 225 27.47 -28.31 -27.91
CA ALA A 225 28.28 -27.10 -27.84
C ALA A 225 27.46 -25.88 -27.38
N VAL A 226 26.29 -25.67 -27.99
CA VAL A 226 25.38 -24.56 -27.64
C VAL A 226 24.88 -24.67 -26.19
N LEU A 227 24.50 -25.87 -25.73
CA LEU A 227 24.05 -26.09 -24.36
C LEU A 227 25.18 -25.89 -23.33
N CYS A 228 26.39 -26.36 -23.64
CA CYS A 228 27.58 -26.17 -22.79
C CYS A 228 27.92 -24.68 -22.63
N ILE A 229 27.88 -23.90 -23.72
CA ILE A 229 28.08 -22.45 -23.68
C ILE A 229 27.01 -21.77 -22.84
N TRP A 230 25.73 -22.10 -23.04
CA TRP A 230 24.62 -21.49 -22.30
C TRP A 230 24.66 -21.78 -20.79
N LYS A 231 24.97 -23.01 -20.38
CA LYS A 231 25.13 -23.39 -18.96
C LYS A 231 26.42 -22.82 -18.35
N GLY A 232 27.47 -22.61 -19.15
CA GLY A 232 28.76 -22.07 -18.73
C GLY A 232 28.78 -20.54 -18.60
N LEU A 233 28.02 -19.82 -19.42
CA LEU A 233 27.98 -18.35 -19.47
C LEU A 233 27.77 -17.69 -18.10
N PRO A 234 26.81 -18.14 -17.25
CA PRO A 234 26.59 -17.54 -15.93
C PRO A 234 27.77 -17.73 -14.98
N ARG A 235 28.59 -18.78 -15.16
CA ARG A 235 29.81 -19.01 -14.37
C ARG A 235 30.97 -18.15 -14.88
N ILE A 236 31.10 -17.99 -16.19
CA ILE A 236 32.13 -17.16 -16.82
C ILE A 236 31.93 -15.69 -16.45
N ASN A 237 30.70 -15.19 -16.48
CA ASN A 237 30.38 -13.80 -16.13
C ASN A 237 30.64 -13.46 -14.64
N ARG A 238 30.76 -14.47 -13.76
CA ARG A 238 31.18 -14.25 -12.36
C ARG A 238 32.70 -14.13 -12.20
N LEU A 239 33.48 -14.69 -13.13
CA LEU A 239 34.94 -14.73 -13.06
C LEU A 239 35.60 -13.58 -13.83
N VAL A 240 34.94 -13.11 -14.90
CA VAL A 240 35.36 -11.94 -15.68
C VAL A 240 34.17 -11.00 -15.75
N PRO A 241 33.98 -10.11 -14.76
CA PRO A 241 32.94 -9.10 -14.81
C PRO A 241 33.23 -8.17 -15.99
N TRP A 242 32.26 -8.00 -16.88
CA TRP A 242 32.36 -7.09 -18.01
C TRP A 242 32.62 -5.65 -17.52
N PRO A 243 33.66 -4.95 -18.00
CA PRO A 243 33.95 -3.58 -17.59
C PRO A 243 32.79 -2.68 -18.05
N GLY A 244 31.96 -2.26 -17.08
CA GLY A 244 30.80 -1.40 -17.33
C GLY A 244 29.47 -1.84 -16.69
N THR A 245 29.42 -3.00 -16.02
CA THR A 245 28.23 -3.37 -15.22
C THR A 245 28.46 -3.08 -13.74
N GLU A 246 28.29 -1.80 -13.36
CA GLU A 246 28.10 -1.44 -11.96
C GLU A 246 26.78 -2.06 -11.48
N THR A 247 26.86 -3.28 -10.95
CA THR A 247 25.78 -3.86 -10.16
C THR A 247 25.77 -3.13 -8.81
N GLY A 248 24.98 -2.06 -8.75
CA GLY A 248 24.57 -1.41 -7.52
C GLY A 248 23.68 -2.31 -6.67
N VAL A 249 24.22 -3.43 -6.19
CA VAL A 249 23.66 -4.19 -5.08
C VAL A 249 24.77 -4.28 -4.03
N LYS A 250 24.99 -3.15 -3.34
CA LYS A 250 25.63 -3.20 -2.03
C LYS A 250 24.61 -3.79 -1.07
N GLU A 251 24.79 -5.08 -0.82
CA GLU A 251 24.30 -5.78 0.36
C GLU A 251 24.73 -5.00 1.61
N LYS A 252 23.85 -4.15 2.14
CA LYS A 252 24.03 -3.51 3.44
C LYS A 252 23.85 -4.61 4.49
N LYS A 253 24.96 -5.19 4.94
CA LYS A 253 25.01 -5.93 6.21
C LYS A 253 24.65 -4.96 7.33
N SER A 254 23.61 -5.35 8.07
CA SER A 254 23.18 -4.79 9.33
C SER A 254 24.31 -4.73 10.35
N VAL A 255 24.48 -3.56 10.96
CA VAL A 255 24.89 -3.38 12.37
C VAL A 255 23.75 -2.64 13.03
#